data_AF-A0A519SZD7-F1
#
_entry.id   AF-A0A519SZD7-F1
#
_cell.length_a   1.000
_cell.length_b   1.000
_cell.length_c   1.000
_cell.angle_alpha   90.00
_cell.angle_beta   90.00
_cell.angle_gamma   90.00
#
_symmetry.space_group_name_H-M   'P 1'
#
loop_
_entity.id
_entity.type
_entity.pdbx_description
1 polymer ?
#
loop_
_entity_poly.entity_id
_entity_poly.type
_entity_poly.pdbx_seq_one_letter_code
_entity_poly.pdbx_strand_id
1 'polypeptide(L)'
;MVRGLCLRSASASRYYSAACGVCATSPPAPASRGPAPSIAAPAPGHPQLAKEAAGLLHPVPVELNHDWGLDHGSWTIIRHMYPDANIPVLQLSIDYTKNAQYHYDLAKELYGLRKKGVLIIGSGNMVHNLRMAAWDRLNQEQYGYDWALQMNEKFKKLISDGNYKPLINYESMGREAMLAIPTPEHYLPLMYTLGLKGTKDEVSVFNDKTIAGSLTMTSV
;
A
#
# COMPACT_ATOMS: atom_id res chain seq x y z
N MET A 1 -19.68 9.86 4.51
CA MET A 1 -19.68 8.44 4.92
C MET A 1 -18.95 7.63 3.86
N VAL A 2 -17.94 6.84 4.24
CA VAL A 2 -17.15 6.00 3.31
C VAL A 2 -18.01 4.85 2.81
N ARG A 3 -18.04 4.63 1.49
CA ARG A 3 -18.87 3.61 0.82
C ARG A 3 -18.13 2.32 0.49
N GLY A 4 -16.81 2.31 0.65
CA GLY A 4 -15.95 1.14 0.47
C GLY A 4 -14.48 1.49 0.68
N LEU A 5 -13.66 0.48 0.93
CA LEU A 5 -12.21 0.58 1.04
C LEU A 5 -11.54 -0.14 -0.12
N CYS A 6 -10.50 0.46 -0.67
CA CYS A 6 -9.67 -0.15 -1.69
C CYS A 6 -8.22 -0.16 -1.21
N LEU A 7 -7.67 -1.34 -0.94
CA LEU A 7 -6.35 -1.52 -0.35
C LEU A 7 -5.34 -2.01 -1.38
N ARG A 8 -4.19 -1.33 -1.42
CA ARG A 8 -3.00 -1.71 -2.17
C ARG A 8 -1.89 -1.99 -1.17
N SER A 9 -1.70 -3.26 -0.79
CA SER A 9 -0.69 -3.65 0.20
C SER A 9 0.54 -4.26 -0.45
N ALA A 10 1.71 -3.90 0.05
CA ALA A 10 2.99 -4.56 -0.26
C ALA A 10 2.97 -6.06 0.05
N SER A 11 2.22 -6.48 1.07
CA SER A 11 2.05 -7.90 1.43
C SER A 11 1.08 -8.64 0.50
N ALA A 12 0.31 -7.91 -0.32
CA ALA A 12 -0.43 -8.50 -1.42
C ALA A 12 0.46 -8.92 -2.60
N SER A 13 1.78 -8.69 -2.53
CA SER A 13 2.78 -9.23 -3.46
C SER A 13 2.82 -10.77 -3.47
N ARG A 14 2.29 -11.45 -2.45
CA ARG A 14 2.11 -12.91 -2.45
C ARG A 14 1.14 -13.41 -3.54
N TYR A 15 0.36 -12.51 -4.14
CA TYR A 15 -0.64 -12.83 -5.15
C TYR A 15 -0.10 -12.39 -6.53
N TYR A 16 0.89 -13.15 -7.00
CA TYR A 16 1.61 -12.93 -8.26
C TYR A 16 0.71 -13.22 -9.46
N SER A 17 0.19 -12.17 -10.09
CA SER A 17 -0.40 -12.25 -11.42
C SER A 17 0.15 -11.09 -12.25
N ALA A 18 0.43 -11.35 -13.53
CA ALA A 18 0.69 -10.30 -14.52
C ALA A 18 -0.57 -9.44 -14.80
N ALA A 19 -1.69 -9.78 -14.17
CA ALA A 19 -2.93 -9.02 -14.13
C ALA A 19 -3.14 -8.40 -12.74
N CYS A 20 -3.80 -7.23 -12.71
CA CYS A 20 -4.28 -6.65 -11.47
C CYS A 20 -5.41 -7.54 -10.91
N GLY A 21 -5.26 -8.10 -9.72
CA GLY A 21 -6.32 -8.86 -9.06
C GLY A 21 -7.21 -7.93 -8.23
N VAL A 22 -8.54 -8.03 -8.32
CA VAL A 22 -9.47 -7.39 -7.38
C VAL A 22 -10.19 -8.45 -6.56
N CYS A 23 -9.99 -8.42 -5.24
CA CYS A 23 -10.71 -9.29 -4.33
C CYS A 23 -11.91 -8.58 -3.70
N ALA A 24 -13.11 -9.16 -3.83
CA ALA A 24 -14.27 -8.78 -3.03
C ALA A 24 -14.42 -9.80 -1.89
N THR A 25 -13.96 -9.43 -0.70
CA THR A 25 -13.85 -10.35 0.45
C THR A 25 -15.20 -10.99 0.82
N SER A 26 -15.35 -12.29 0.62
CA SER A 26 -16.27 -13.13 1.42
C SER A 26 -15.41 -13.94 2.40
N PRO A 27 -15.94 -14.55 3.48
CA PRO A 27 -15.12 -14.90 4.64
C PRO A 27 -13.91 -15.77 4.28
N PRO A 28 -12.72 -15.53 4.85
CA PRO A 28 -11.54 -16.27 4.46
C PRO A 28 -11.66 -17.73 4.91
N ALA A 29 -11.26 -18.65 4.03
CA ALA A 29 -10.69 -19.91 4.48
C ALA A 29 -9.38 -19.60 5.23
N PRO A 30 -9.07 -20.30 6.33
CA PRO A 30 -7.89 -20.01 7.13
C PRO A 30 -6.62 -20.15 6.28
N ALA A 31 -5.80 -19.10 6.24
CA ALA A 31 -4.49 -19.14 5.61
C ALA A 31 -3.67 -20.28 6.25
N SER A 32 -3.22 -21.22 5.42
CA SER A 32 -2.43 -22.38 5.85
C SER A 32 -1.03 -21.96 6.29
N ARG A 33 -0.89 -21.58 7.56
CA ARG A 33 0.21 -21.90 8.51
C ARG A 33 0.09 -21.01 9.76
N GLY A 34 -0.30 -21.63 10.88
CA GLY A 34 -0.32 -21.05 12.22
C GLY A 34 -1.70 -20.52 12.65
N PRO A 35 -2.05 -20.59 13.95
CA PRO A 35 -3.35 -20.14 14.42
C PRO A 35 -3.41 -18.61 14.35
N ALA A 36 -4.05 -18.07 13.32
CA ALA A 36 -4.54 -16.71 13.37
C ALA A 36 -5.58 -16.64 14.51
N PRO A 37 -5.47 -15.69 15.46
CA PRO A 37 -6.48 -15.55 16.50
C PRO A 37 -7.85 -15.33 15.84
N SER A 38 -8.85 -16.05 16.35
CA SER A 38 -10.24 -16.09 15.85
C SER A 38 -10.74 -14.71 15.43
N ILE A 39 -11.02 -14.55 14.14
CA ILE A 39 -11.47 -13.30 13.53
C ILE A 39 -12.94 -13.04 13.88
N ALA A 40 -13.21 -11.89 14.50
CA ALA A 40 -14.54 -11.27 14.48
C ALA A 40 -14.92 -10.97 13.02
N ALA A 41 -16.16 -11.27 12.64
CA ALA A 41 -16.66 -11.38 11.26
C ALA A 41 -15.89 -10.56 10.18
N PRO A 42 -15.42 -11.20 9.11
CA PRO A 42 -14.67 -10.52 8.05
C PRO A 42 -15.56 -9.47 7.35
N ALA A 43 -14.95 -8.35 6.98
CA ALA A 43 -15.63 -7.28 6.27
C ALA A 43 -16.33 -7.82 5.00
N PRO A 44 -17.53 -7.30 4.66
CA PRO A 44 -18.25 -7.77 3.50
C PRO A 44 -17.54 -7.37 2.20
N GLY A 45 -17.65 -8.20 1.17
CA GLY A 45 -17.12 -7.89 -0.14
C GLY A 45 -18.06 -6.94 -0.89
N HIS A 46 -17.56 -6.35 -1.98
CA HIS A 46 -18.39 -5.53 -2.86
C HIS A 46 -18.20 -5.89 -4.33
N PRO A 47 -18.81 -7.00 -4.82
CA PRO A 47 -18.59 -7.48 -6.18
C PRO A 47 -18.88 -6.44 -7.27
N GLN A 48 -19.91 -5.61 -7.09
CA GLN A 48 -20.22 -4.54 -8.03
C GLN A 48 -19.11 -3.48 -8.10
N LEU A 49 -18.57 -3.06 -6.95
CA LEU A 49 -17.45 -2.13 -6.89
C LEU A 49 -16.17 -2.75 -7.46
N ALA A 50 -15.96 -4.06 -7.29
CA ALA A 50 -14.83 -4.76 -7.89
C ALA A 50 -14.89 -4.75 -9.42
N LYS A 51 -16.09 -5.00 -10.01
CA LYS A 51 -16.32 -4.89 -11.45
C LYS A 51 -16.13 -3.46 -11.95
N GLU A 52 -16.58 -2.47 -11.19
CA GLU A 52 -16.36 -1.06 -11.54
C GLU A 52 -14.87 -0.69 -11.51
N ALA A 53 -14.14 -1.10 -10.48
CA ALA A 53 -12.69 -0.90 -10.40
C ALA A 53 -11.97 -1.57 -11.57
N ALA A 54 -12.33 -2.81 -11.92
CA ALA A 54 -11.79 -3.51 -13.08
C ALA A 54 -12.08 -2.77 -14.39
N GLY A 55 -13.30 -2.25 -14.56
CA GLY A 55 -13.70 -1.47 -15.74
C GLY A 55 -12.92 -0.17 -15.90
N LEU A 56 -12.54 0.49 -14.81
CA LEU A 56 -11.71 1.69 -14.84
C LEU A 56 -10.27 1.42 -15.29
N LEU A 57 -9.77 0.20 -15.06
CA LEU A 57 -8.39 -0.15 -15.38
C LEU A 57 -8.19 -0.62 -16.83
N HIS A 58 -9.23 -0.60 -17.68
CA HIS A 58 -9.10 -0.96 -19.09
C HIS A 58 -8.08 -0.06 -19.83
N PRO A 59 -7.16 -0.60 -20.66
CA PRO A 59 -7.11 -1.97 -21.19
C PRO A 59 -6.27 -2.96 -20.37
N VAL A 60 -5.84 -2.61 -19.15
CA VAL A 60 -5.06 -3.51 -18.30
C VAL A 60 -5.90 -4.74 -17.96
N PRO A 61 -5.39 -5.95 -18.23
CA PRO A 61 -6.06 -7.18 -17.81
C PRO A 61 -6.21 -7.20 -16.29
N VAL A 62 -7.45 -7.37 -15.83
CA VAL A 62 -7.80 -7.43 -14.42
C VAL A 62 -8.50 -8.75 -14.16
N GLU A 63 -8.00 -9.51 -13.19
CA GLU A 63 -8.60 -10.76 -12.75
C GLU A 63 -9.46 -10.48 -11.50
N LEU A 64 -10.71 -10.92 -11.51
CA LEU A 64 -11.57 -10.84 -10.33
C LEU A 64 -11.44 -12.15 -9.55
N ASN A 65 -11.11 -12.06 -8.26
CA ASN A 65 -10.95 -13.23 -7.41
C ASN A 65 -11.87 -13.15 -6.19
N HIS A 66 -12.54 -14.25 -5.85
CA HIS A 66 -13.49 -14.34 -4.74
C HIS A 66 -12.98 -15.17 -3.56
N ASP A 67 -11.86 -15.87 -3.72
CA ASP A 67 -11.34 -16.87 -2.78
C ASP A 67 -10.19 -16.32 -1.92
N TRP A 68 -9.73 -15.10 -2.18
CA TRP A 68 -8.64 -14.48 -1.44
C TRP A 68 -9.11 -13.85 -0.13
N GLY A 69 -8.40 -14.13 0.96
CA GLY A 69 -8.50 -13.36 2.18
C GLY A 69 -7.73 -12.03 2.09
N LEU A 70 -7.92 -11.16 3.08
CA LEU A 70 -7.08 -9.97 3.22
C LEU A 70 -5.65 -10.39 3.56
N ASP A 71 -4.68 -9.79 2.88
CA ASP A 71 -3.28 -9.96 3.27
C ASP A 71 -3.02 -9.34 4.66
N HIS A 72 -1.97 -9.78 5.34
CA HIS A 72 -1.68 -9.35 6.70
C HIS A 72 -1.54 -7.82 6.84
N GLY A 73 -0.91 -7.14 5.87
CA GLY A 73 -0.74 -5.68 5.92
C GLY A 73 -2.06 -4.93 5.74
N SER A 74 -2.93 -5.41 4.87
CA SER A 74 -4.29 -4.88 4.73
C SER A 74 -5.13 -5.13 5.99
N TRP A 75 -5.09 -6.35 6.53
CA TRP A 75 -5.87 -6.74 7.69
C TRP A 75 -5.50 -5.96 8.95
N THR A 76 -4.20 -5.75 9.23
CA THR A 76 -3.78 -4.98 10.42
C THR A 76 -4.32 -3.56 10.39
N ILE A 77 -4.24 -2.88 9.25
CA ILE A 77 -4.77 -1.52 9.09
C ILE A 77 -6.29 -1.51 9.28
N ILE A 78 -7.02 -2.38 8.60
CA ILE A 78 -8.49 -2.39 8.65
C ILE A 78 -9.02 -2.74 10.03
N ARG A 79 -8.42 -3.71 10.73
CA ARG A 79 -8.83 -4.08 12.08
C ARG A 79 -8.75 -2.90 13.07
N HIS A 80 -7.76 -2.03 12.91
CA HIS A 80 -7.59 -0.87 13.78
C HIS A 80 -8.43 0.34 13.34
N MET A 81 -8.60 0.57 12.04
CA MET A 81 -9.39 1.69 11.53
C MET A 81 -10.90 1.46 11.59
N TYR A 82 -11.34 0.22 11.32
CA TYR A 82 -12.75 -0.18 11.23
C TYR A 82 -12.99 -1.51 11.97
N PRO A 83 -12.91 -1.51 13.31
CA PRO A 83 -12.97 -2.73 14.11
C PRO A 83 -14.28 -3.50 13.96
N ASP A 84 -15.38 -2.81 13.62
CA ASP A 84 -16.70 -3.41 13.43
C ASP A 84 -16.88 -4.08 12.05
N ALA A 85 -15.88 -3.96 11.16
CA ALA A 85 -15.87 -4.59 9.83
C ALA A 85 -17.12 -4.33 8.97
N ASN A 86 -17.76 -3.17 9.14
CA ASN A 86 -19.04 -2.82 8.50
C ASN A 86 -18.88 -2.08 7.15
N ILE A 87 -17.65 -1.84 6.70
CA ILE A 87 -17.36 -1.19 5.42
C ILE A 87 -16.85 -2.24 4.44
N PRO A 88 -17.38 -2.29 3.20
CA PRO A 88 -16.90 -3.26 2.24
C PRO A 88 -15.45 -3.03 1.83
N VAL A 89 -14.67 -4.11 1.74
CA VAL A 89 -13.23 -4.04 1.42
C VAL A 89 -12.91 -4.73 0.11
N LEU A 90 -12.20 -4.00 -0.75
CA LEU A 90 -11.56 -4.50 -1.95
C LEU A 90 -10.04 -4.49 -1.80
N GLN A 91 -9.38 -5.58 -2.15
CA GLN A 91 -7.93 -5.63 -2.22
C GLN A 91 -7.47 -5.65 -3.68
N LEU A 92 -6.48 -4.83 -4.02
CA LEU A 92 -5.83 -4.78 -5.33
C LEU A 92 -4.39 -5.32 -5.27
N SER A 93 -4.07 -6.32 -6.08
CA SER A 93 -2.71 -6.90 -6.14
C SER A 93 -1.77 -6.11 -7.05
N ILE A 94 -0.49 -6.02 -6.68
CA ILE A 94 0.56 -5.25 -7.39
C ILE A 94 1.28 -6.14 -8.41
N ASP A 95 1.31 -5.69 -9.68
CA ASP A 95 2.15 -6.29 -10.72
C ASP A 95 3.61 -5.82 -10.57
N TYR A 96 4.44 -6.67 -9.99
CA TYR A 96 5.85 -6.40 -9.71
C TYR A 96 6.73 -6.33 -10.97
N THR A 97 6.20 -6.70 -12.15
CA THR A 97 6.93 -6.61 -13.42
C THR A 97 6.91 -5.20 -14.00
N LYS A 98 6.15 -4.28 -13.40
CA LYS A 98 5.97 -2.91 -13.85
C LYS A 98 6.75 -1.94 -12.98
N ASN A 99 7.12 -0.80 -13.58
CA ASN A 99 7.86 0.25 -12.91
C ASN A 99 6.95 1.23 -12.16
N ALA A 100 7.53 2.08 -11.31
CA ALA A 100 6.79 3.05 -10.52
C ALA A 100 5.94 4.03 -11.37
N GLN A 101 6.42 4.41 -12.57
CA GLN A 101 5.66 5.27 -13.49
C GLN A 101 4.35 4.62 -13.92
N TYR A 102 4.39 3.34 -14.29
CA TYR A 102 3.18 2.58 -14.62
C TYR A 102 2.18 2.58 -13.47
N HIS A 103 2.62 2.32 -12.23
CA HIS A 103 1.73 2.31 -11.07
C HIS A 103 1.15 3.70 -10.75
N TYR A 104 1.95 4.76 -10.91
CA TYR A 104 1.50 6.14 -10.74
C TYR A 104 0.42 6.52 -11.75
N ASP A 105 0.58 6.12 -13.01
CA ASP A 105 -0.41 6.38 -14.06
C ASP A 105 -1.67 5.52 -13.88
N LEU A 106 -1.51 4.23 -13.55
CA LEU A 106 -2.63 3.33 -13.26
C LEU A 106 -3.51 3.84 -12.11
N ALA A 107 -2.90 4.47 -11.12
CA ALA A 107 -3.62 5.03 -9.98
C ALA A 107 -4.58 6.15 -10.37
N LYS A 108 -4.24 6.96 -11.39
CA LYS A 108 -5.09 8.05 -11.86
C LYS A 108 -6.42 7.52 -12.41
N GLU A 109 -6.41 6.36 -13.04
CA GLU A 109 -7.63 5.71 -13.54
C GLU A 109 -8.59 5.33 -12.41
N LEU A 110 -8.06 5.08 -11.20
CA LEU A 110 -8.85 4.78 -10.01
C LEU A 110 -9.46 6.03 -9.35
N TYR A 111 -9.12 7.25 -9.81
CA TYR A 111 -9.64 8.50 -9.23
C TYR A 111 -11.17 8.57 -9.25
N GLY A 112 -11.81 7.94 -10.23
CA GLY A 112 -13.27 7.82 -10.31
C GLY A 112 -13.90 7.17 -9.06
N LEU A 113 -13.19 6.25 -8.40
CA LEU A 113 -13.66 5.60 -7.17
C LEU A 113 -13.72 6.58 -5.99
N ARG A 114 -12.78 7.53 -5.90
CA ARG A 114 -12.80 8.58 -4.86
C ARG A 114 -14.07 9.42 -4.94
N LYS A 115 -14.50 9.79 -6.15
CA LYS A 115 -15.76 10.52 -6.38
C LYS A 115 -17.01 9.74 -5.95
N LYS A 116 -16.91 8.41 -5.86
CA LYS A 116 -17.98 7.52 -5.40
C LYS A 116 -17.92 7.25 -3.89
N GLY A 117 -17.04 7.93 -3.14
CA GLY A 117 -16.91 7.77 -1.69
C GLY A 117 -16.10 6.55 -1.27
N VAL A 118 -15.26 6.01 -2.16
CA VAL A 118 -14.29 4.95 -1.83
C VAL A 118 -13.04 5.58 -1.23
N LEU A 119 -12.62 5.10 -0.05
CA LEU A 119 -11.32 5.43 0.52
C LEU A 119 -10.29 4.44 -0.02
N ILE A 120 -9.22 4.98 -0.62
CA ILE A 120 -8.13 4.19 -1.19
C ILE A 120 -6.93 4.29 -0.25
N ILE A 121 -6.36 3.14 0.12
CA ILE A 121 -5.27 3.04 1.10
C ILE A 121 -4.09 2.30 0.44
N GLY A 122 -2.95 2.98 0.31
CA GLY A 122 -1.67 2.37 -0.01
C GLY A 122 -0.96 1.95 1.27
N SER A 123 -0.67 0.65 1.42
CA SER A 123 -0.01 0.08 2.59
C SER A 123 1.36 -0.47 2.21
N GLY A 124 2.42 0.20 2.66
CA GLY A 124 3.80 -0.15 2.36
C GLY A 124 4.77 0.64 3.23
N ASN A 125 6.00 0.83 2.75
CA ASN A 125 7.06 1.56 3.45
C ASN A 125 7.94 2.30 2.43
N MET A 126 8.28 3.55 2.74
CA MET A 126 9.20 4.33 1.90
C MET A 126 10.66 3.87 2.04
N VAL A 127 11.05 3.48 3.26
CA VAL A 127 12.34 2.84 3.57
C VAL A 127 12.04 1.46 4.15
N HIS A 128 12.49 0.41 3.45
CA HIS A 128 12.27 -0.98 3.83
C HIS A 128 13.42 -1.89 3.42
N ASN A 129 14.37 -2.11 4.33
CA ASN A 129 15.48 -3.03 4.08
C ASN A 129 15.72 -3.98 5.26
N LEU A 130 15.07 -5.14 5.21
CA LEU A 130 15.19 -6.18 6.24
C LEU A 130 16.59 -6.79 6.34
N ARG A 131 17.41 -6.74 5.27
CA ARG A 131 18.80 -7.22 5.31
C ARG A 131 19.69 -6.33 6.18
N MET A 132 19.29 -5.07 6.35
CA MET A 132 20.00 -4.08 7.17
C MET A 132 19.35 -3.89 8.55
N ALA A 133 18.26 -4.59 8.86
CA ALA A 133 17.53 -4.34 10.09
C ALA A 133 18.35 -4.70 11.34
N ALA A 134 18.45 -3.75 12.26
CA ALA A 134 19.06 -3.91 13.58
C ALA A 134 18.08 -4.60 14.54
N TRP A 135 17.95 -5.92 14.41
CA TRP A 135 17.01 -6.72 15.20
C TRP A 135 17.30 -6.67 16.72
N ASP A 136 18.56 -6.46 17.09
CA ASP A 136 19.01 -6.24 18.47
C ASP A 136 18.49 -4.91 19.07
N ARG A 137 18.04 -3.98 18.22
CA ARG A 137 17.55 -2.65 18.58
C ARG A 137 16.07 -2.46 18.28
N LEU A 138 15.31 -3.54 18.10
CA LEU A 138 13.88 -3.47 17.78
C LEU A 138 13.07 -2.67 18.80
N ASN A 139 13.42 -2.80 20.09
CA ASN A 139 12.73 -2.12 21.20
C ASN A 139 13.29 -0.71 21.47
N GLN A 140 14.31 -0.27 20.74
CA GLN A 140 14.82 1.08 20.87
C GLN A 140 13.92 2.02 20.08
N GLU A 141 13.28 2.96 20.78
CA GLU A 141 12.40 3.93 20.15
C GLU A 141 13.17 4.78 19.13
N GLN A 142 12.58 4.93 17.93
CA GLN A 142 13.05 5.79 16.86
C GLN A 142 14.50 5.51 16.37
N TYR A 143 14.99 4.28 16.53
CA TYR A 143 16.32 3.93 16.03
C TYR A 143 16.33 3.85 14.49
N GLY A 144 17.12 4.72 13.85
CA GLY A 144 17.32 4.81 12.41
C GLY A 144 18.80 4.98 12.06
N TYR A 145 19.27 4.34 10.99
CA TYR A 145 20.57 4.67 10.41
C TYR A 145 20.50 6.03 9.72
N ASP A 146 21.60 6.77 9.71
CA ASP A 146 21.67 8.10 9.09
C ASP A 146 21.16 8.12 7.66
N TRP A 147 21.56 7.14 6.84
CA TRP A 147 21.10 7.02 5.46
C TRP A 147 19.59 6.80 5.34
N ALA A 148 19.00 6.03 6.27
CA ALA A 148 17.57 5.73 6.28
C ALA A 148 16.76 6.97 6.68
N LEU A 149 17.22 7.70 7.71
CA LEU A 149 16.60 8.94 8.15
C LEU A 149 16.68 10.03 7.07
N GLN A 150 17.87 10.23 6.48
CA GLN A 150 18.07 11.19 5.40
C GLN A 150 17.18 10.88 4.19
N MET A 151 17.06 9.61 3.81
CA MET A 151 16.21 9.22 2.69
C MET A 151 14.72 9.42 3.00
N ASN A 152 14.27 9.09 4.22
CA ASN A 152 12.91 9.37 4.67
C ASN A 152 12.58 10.87 4.63
N GLU A 153 13.47 11.74 5.14
CA GLU A 153 13.28 13.19 5.06
C GLU A 153 13.21 13.68 3.62
N LYS A 154 14.09 13.18 2.74
CA LYS A 154 14.06 13.52 1.32
C LYS A 154 12.76 13.10 0.66
N PHE A 155 12.23 11.91 0.98
CA PHE A 155 10.92 11.48 0.48
C PHE A 155 9.79 12.39 0.98
N LYS A 156 9.71 12.64 2.30
CA LYS A 156 8.68 13.54 2.86
C LYS A 156 8.72 14.93 2.24
N LYS A 157 9.91 15.49 2.01
CA LYS A 157 10.07 16.78 1.36
C LYS A 157 9.52 16.76 -0.07
N LEU A 158 9.90 15.77 -0.88
CA LEU A 158 9.40 15.64 -2.25
C LEU A 158 7.88 15.46 -2.32
N ILE A 159 7.30 14.72 -1.37
CA ILE A 159 5.85 14.55 -1.26
C ILE A 159 5.17 15.89 -0.93
N SER A 160 5.68 16.60 0.08
CA SER A 160 5.11 17.88 0.54
C SER A 160 5.23 18.97 -0.52
N ASP A 161 6.34 18.99 -1.27
CA ASP A 161 6.57 19.93 -2.37
C ASP A 161 5.76 19.59 -3.64
N GLY A 162 5.03 18.48 -3.67
CA GLY A 162 4.32 18.00 -4.87
C GLY A 162 5.26 17.56 -6.00
N ASN A 163 6.55 17.34 -5.71
CA ASN A 163 7.56 17.00 -6.69
C ASN A 163 7.70 15.48 -6.82
N TYR A 164 6.80 14.85 -7.56
CA TYR A 164 6.71 13.39 -7.64
C TYR A 164 7.64 12.76 -8.67
N LYS A 165 8.18 13.53 -9.62
CA LYS A 165 9.05 12.99 -10.67
C LYS A 165 10.28 12.25 -10.09
N PRO A 166 10.99 12.78 -9.08
CA PRO A 166 12.05 12.03 -8.44
C PRO A 166 11.53 10.77 -7.73
N LEU A 167 10.40 10.83 -7.03
CA LEU A 167 9.80 9.67 -6.32
C LEU A 167 9.48 8.53 -7.29
N ILE A 168 8.96 8.88 -8.47
CA ILE A 168 8.66 7.92 -9.54
C ILE A 168 9.95 7.32 -10.15
N ASN A 169 11.05 8.08 -10.17
CA ASN A 169 12.36 7.65 -10.70
C ASN A 169 13.36 7.44 -9.56
N TYR A 170 12.94 6.79 -8.47
CA TYR A 170 13.73 6.66 -7.25
C TYR A 170 15.08 5.97 -7.49
N GLU A 171 15.20 5.12 -8.50
CA GLU A 171 16.46 4.46 -8.88
C GLU A 171 17.55 5.48 -9.24
N SER A 172 17.16 6.67 -9.72
CA SER A 172 18.09 7.75 -10.06
C SER A 172 18.59 8.55 -8.84
N MET A 173 18.04 8.33 -7.65
CA MET A 173 18.33 9.14 -6.46
C MET A 173 19.63 8.77 -5.73
N GLY A 174 20.35 7.75 -6.20
CA GLY A 174 21.62 7.31 -5.65
C GLY A 174 21.51 6.06 -4.78
N ARG A 175 22.63 5.72 -4.14
CA ARG A 175 22.81 4.47 -3.40
C ARG A 175 21.85 4.34 -2.23
N GLU A 176 21.57 5.43 -1.53
CA GLU A 176 20.71 5.46 -0.34
C GLU A 176 19.26 5.11 -0.70
N ALA A 177 18.77 5.54 -1.86
CA ALA A 177 17.45 5.14 -2.36
C ALA A 177 17.40 3.65 -2.71
N MET A 178 18.46 3.11 -3.31
CA MET A 178 18.57 1.67 -3.58
C MET A 178 18.74 0.83 -2.30
N LEU A 179 19.31 1.41 -1.24
CA LEU A 179 19.32 0.81 0.10
C LEU A 179 17.93 0.87 0.75
N ALA A 180 17.20 1.97 0.58
CA ALA A 180 15.86 2.15 1.13
C ALA A 180 14.83 1.26 0.42
N ILE A 181 15.00 1.02 -0.88
CA ILE A 181 14.08 0.26 -1.71
C ILE A 181 14.87 -0.86 -2.43
N PRO A 182 15.29 -1.92 -1.72
CA PRO A 182 16.03 -3.03 -2.34
C PRO A 182 15.19 -3.75 -3.39
N THR A 183 13.88 -3.79 -3.17
CA THR A 183 12.85 -4.32 -4.04
C THR A 183 11.62 -3.40 -3.96
N PRO A 184 10.87 -3.20 -5.06
CA PRO A 184 9.93 -2.08 -5.17
C PRO A 184 8.58 -2.33 -4.48
N GLU A 185 8.22 -3.56 -4.13
CA GLU A 185 6.87 -3.94 -3.69
C GLU A 185 6.37 -3.18 -2.46
N HIS A 186 7.26 -2.81 -1.54
CA HIS A 186 6.92 -1.98 -0.38
C HIS A 186 6.79 -0.49 -0.71
N TYR A 187 7.46 -0.03 -1.77
CA TYR A 187 7.46 1.36 -2.20
C TYR A 187 6.30 1.68 -3.15
N LEU A 188 5.94 0.75 -4.04
CA LEU A 188 4.90 0.94 -5.05
C LEU A 188 3.52 1.39 -4.54
N PRO A 189 3.04 0.98 -3.33
CA PRO A 189 1.82 1.53 -2.76
C PRO A 189 1.80 3.07 -2.68
N LEU A 190 2.96 3.72 -2.47
CA LEU A 190 3.06 5.18 -2.46
C LEU A 190 2.67 5.78 -3.82
N MET A 191 3.03 5.13 -4.94
CA MET A 191 2.69 5.62 -6.28
C MET A 191 1.18 5.71 -6.48
N TYR A 192 0.42 4.80 -5.86
CA TYR A 192 -1.03 4.85 -5.88
C TYR A 192 -1.58 6.04 -5.12
N THR A 193 -1.11 6.27 -3.90
CA THR A 193 -1.52 7.41 -3.08
C THR A 193 -1.22 8.74 -3.78
N LEU A 194 0.00 8.88 -4.34
CA LEU A 194 0.41 10.11 -5.04
C LEU A 194 -0.36 10.34 -6.34
N GLY A 195 -0.55 9.29 -7.16
CA GLY A 195 -1.28 9.39 -8.43
C GLY A 195 -2.76 9.72 -8.25
N LEU A 196 -3.31 9.43 -7.06
CA LEU A 196 -4.68 9.74 -6.70
C LEU A 196 -4.88 11.13 -6.11
N LYS A 197 -3.81 11.89 -5.80
CA LYS A 197 -3.93 13.21 -5.19
C LYS A 197 -4.61 14.20 -6.14
N GLY A 198 -5.70 14.79 -5.66
CA GLY A 198 -6.41 15.89 -6.31
C GLY A 198 -5.78 17.25 -6.01
N THR A 199 -6.14 18.25 -6.80
CA THR A 199 -5.63 19.63 -6.65
C THR A 199 -6.07 20.31 -5.34
N LYS A 200 -7.17 19.85 -4.74
CA LYS A 200 -7.72 20.37 -3.47
C LYS A 200 -7.33 19.54 -2.25
N ASP A 201 -6.62 18.43 -2.44
CA ASP A 201 -6.19 17.60 -1.32
C ASP A 201 -4.99 18.23 -0.62
N GLU A 202 -5.09 18.30 0.70
CA GLU A 202 -3.97 18.59 1.60
C GLU A 202 -3.16 17.31 1.84
N VAL A 203 -1.85 17.48 2.01
CA VAL A 203 -0.94 16.38 2.34
C VAL A 203 -0.54 16.53 3.80
N SER A 204 -0.65 15.44 4.56
CA SER A 204 -0.23 15.40 5.95
C SER A 204 0.66 14.19 6.19
N VAL A 205 1.74 14.36 6.95
CA VAL A 205 2.58 13.23 7.38
C VAL A 205 2.28 12.91 8.84
N PHE A 206 2.07 11.64 9.15
CA PHE A 206 1.85 11.15 10.51
C PHE A 206 2.48 9.77 10.70
N ASN A 207 2.53 9.30 11.96
CA ASN A 207 3.17 8.02 12.32
C ASN A 207 4.62 7.88 11.81
N ASP A 208 5.33 8.99 11.69
CA ASP A 208 6.70 9.07 11.17
C ASP A 208 7.71 8.60 12.21
N LYS A 209 7.87 7.28 12.28
CA LYS A 209 8.78 6.59 13.19
C LYS A 209 9.72 5.68 12.40
N THR A 210 10.95 5.60 12.85
CA THR A 210 11.93 4.63 12.33
C THR A 210 12.09 3.49 13.33
N ILE A 211 12.09 2.26 12.83
CA ILE A 211 12.26 1.05 13.64
C ILE A 211 13.38 0.20 13.04
N ALA A 212 14.10 -0.52 13.89
CA ALA A 212 15.16 -1.44 13.50
C ALA A 212 16.21 -0.83 12.54
N GLY A 213 16.45 0.49 12.59
CA GLY A 213 17.47 1.16 11.79
C GLY A 213 17.07 1.44 10.33
N SER A 214 16.34 0.54 9.68
CA SER A 214 16.14 0.53 8.21
C SER A 214 14.68 0.36 7.77
N LEU A 215 13.72 0.60 8.68
CA LEU A 215 12.29 0.52 8.41
C LEU A 215 11.61 1.81 8.87
N THR A 216 10.91 2.50 7.97
CA THR A 216 10.12 3.70 8.31
C THR A 216 8.64 3.39 8.30
N MET A 217 7.93 3.81 9.35
CA MET A 217 6.48 3.62 9.53
C MET A 217 5.65 4.84 9.08
N THR A 218 6.30 5.77 8.38
CA THR A 218 5.74 7.03 7.87
C THR A 218 4.46 6.81 7.08
N SER A 219 3.41 7.51 7.48
CA SER A 219 2.11 7.55 6.80
C SER A 219 1.88 8.92 6.18
N VAL A 220 1.24 8.94 5.01
CA VAL A 220 1.00 10.13 4.17
C VAL A 220 -0.44 10.11 3.66
#